data_AF-A0A365NYW7-F1
#
_entry.id   AF-A0A365NYW7-F1
#
_cell.length_a   1.000
_cell.length_b   1.000
_cell.length_c   1.000
_cell.angle_alpha   90.00
_cell.angle_beta   90.00
_cell.angle_gamma   90.00
#
_symmetry.space_group_name_H-M   'P 1'
#
loop_
_entity.id
_entity.type
_entity.pdbx_description
1 polymer ?
#
loop_
_entity_poly.entity_id
_entity_poly.type
_entity_poly.pdbx_seq_one_letter_code
_entity_poly.pdbx_strand_id
1 'polypeptide(L)' 'MILQLNPSILVETPLGTGQALFLVDYGMHQNTCWVIALVKDGVIKHFDCNDVILSTNYTYGLNLMKNNNPII' A
#
# COMPACT_ATOMS: atom_id res chain seq x y z
N MET A 1 6.86 -15.97 0.08
CA MET A 1 6.01 -16.18 -1.11
C MET A 1 5.88 -14.87 -1.86
N ILE A 2 5.79 -14.87 -3.20
CA ILE A 2 5.48 -13.67 -4.00
C ILE A 2 4.09 -13.80 -4.63
N LEU A 3 3.28 -12.74 -4.54
CA LEU A 3 1.95 -12.65 -5.15
C LEU A 3 1.87 -11.37 -5.97
N GLN A 4 1.55 -11.48 -7.26
CA GLN A 4 1.21 -10.32 -8.08
C GLN A 4 -0.26 -9.96 -7.86
N LEU A 5 -0.53 -8.67 -7.61
CA LEU A 5 -1.88 -8.14 -7.51
C LEU A 5 -2.47 -7.96 -8.91
N ASN A 6 -3.68 -8.47 -9.12
CA ASN A 6 -4.43 -8.33 -10.35
C ASN A 6 -5.92 -8.18 -10.02
N PRO A 7 -6.47 -6.95 -9.97
CA PRO A 7 -5.85 -5.68 -10.38
C PRO A 7 -4.81 -5.14 -9.39
N SER A 8 -3.99 -4.17 -9.83
CA SER A 8 -3.20 -3.35 -8.91
C SER A 8 -4.13 -2.52 -8.01
N ILE A 9 -3.68 -2.21 -6.80
CA ILE A 9 -4.49 -1.53 -5.79
C ILE A 9 -3.87 -0.16 -5.50
N LEU A 10 -4.69 0.89 -5.47
CA LEU A 10 -4.23 2.23 -5.09
C LEU A 10 -4.09 2.31 -3.56
N VAL A 11 -2.93 2.76 -3.11
CA VAL A 11 -2.55 2.84 -1.70
C VAL A 11 -1.86 4.15 -1.37
N GLU A 12 -1.94 4.57 -0.12
CA GLU A 12 -1.15 5.63 0.47
C GLU A 12 0.07 5.05 1.19
N THR A 13 1.20 5.73 1.06
CA THR A 13 2.47 5.40 1.71
C THR A 13 3.07 6.66 2.35
N PRO A 14 4.13 6.55 3.19
CA PRO A 14 4.83 7.72 3.72
C PRO A 14 5.44 8.64 2.63
N LEU A 15 5.60 8.13 1.41
CA LEU A 15 6.13 8.89 0.27
C LEU A 15 5.04 9.35 -0.71
N GLY A 16 3.77 9.16 -0.35
CA GLY A 16 2.59 9.53 -1.13
C GLY A 16 1.88 8.33 -1.76
N THR A 17 0.90 8.63 -2.61
CA THR A 17 0.06 7.63 -3.27
C THR A 17 0.84 6.79 -4.27
N GLY A 18 0.54 5.50 -4.32
CA GLY A 18 1.17 4.53 -5.22
C GLY A 18 0.22 3.42 -5.64
N GLN A 19 0.60 2.70 -6.70
CA GLN A 19 -0.04 1.46 -7.09
C GLN A 19 0.73 0.26 -6.54
N ALA A 20 0.08 -0.54 -5.71
CA ALA A 20 0.60 -1.81 -5.25
C ALA A 20 0.55 -2.85 -6.37
N LEU A 21 1.70 -3.45 -6.67
CA LEU A 21 1.90 -4.39 -7.78
C LEU A 21 2.12 -5.81 -7.28
N PHE A 22 2.94 -5.97 -6.23
CA PHE A 22 3.31 -7.28 -5.68
C PHE A 22 3.31 -7.25 -4.16
N LEU A 23 3.01 -8.41 -3.57
CA LEU A 23 3.24 -8.73 -2.17
C LEU A 23 4.35 -9.76 -2.06
N VAL A 24 5.30 -9.51 -1.17
CA VAL A 24 6.38 -10.43 -0.83
C VAL A 24 6.25 -10.79 0.64
N ASP A 25 5.84 -12.01 0.91
CA ASP A 25 5.75 -12.57 2.25
C ASP A 25 7.08 -13.23 2.65
N TYR A 26 7.66 -12.77 3.74
CA TYR A 26 8.90 -13.28 4.33
C TYR A 26 8.66 -14.29 5.47
N GLY A 27 7.40 -14.65 5.75
CA GLY A 27 7.01 -15.57 6.80
C GLY A 27 6.70 -14.87 8.13
N MET A 28 6.27 -15.64 9.13
CA MET A 28 5.67 -15.13 10.38
C MET A 28 6.51 -14.15 11.21
N HIS A 29 7.82 -14.08 10.98
CA HIS A 29 8.73 -13.22 11.75
C HIS A 29 8.93 -11.83 11.14
N GLN A 30 8.42 -11.59 9.94
CA GLN A 30 8.64 -10.37 9.17
C GLN A 30 7.33 -9.95 8.53
N ASN A 31 7.08 -8.65 8.52
CA ASN A 31 5.90 -8.12 7.85
C ASN A 31 5.96 -8.39 6.34
N THR A 32 4.79 -8.49 5.73
CA THR A 32 4.69 -8.60 4.27
C THR A 32 5.18 -7.30 3.64
N CYS A 33 6.09 -7.42 2.67
CA CYS A 33 6.57 -6.30 1.90
C CYS A 33 5.65 -6.04 0.70
N TRP A 34 5.30 -4.78 0.50
CA TRP A 34 4.51 -4.30 -0.62
C TRP A 34 5.41 -3.60 -1.62
N VAL A 35 5.40 -4.07 -2.87
CA VAL A 35 6.12 -3.44 -3.98
C VAL A 35 5.17 -2.47 -4.66
N ILE A 36 5.47 -1.19 -4.54
CA ILE A 36 4.57 -0.10 -4.93
C ILE A 36 5.30 0.83 -5.91
N ALA A 37 4.65 1.12 -7.04
CA ALA A 37 5.06 2.19 -7.95
C ALA A 37 4.40 3.51 -7.53
N LEU A 38 5.20 4.51 -7.17
CA LEU A 38 4.68 5.81 -6.74
C LEU A 38 4.05 6.54 -7.93
N VAL A 39 2.87 7.12 -7.72
CA VAL A 39 2.13 7.85 -8.77
C VAL A 39 2.90 9.10 -9.22
N LYS A 40 3.65 9.73 -8.31
CA LYS A 40 4.37 10.98 -8.56
C LYS A 40 5.39 10.88 -9.69
N ASP A 41 6.19 9.82 -9.72
CA ASP A 41 7.38 9.71 -10.58
C ASP A 41 7.63 8.29 -11.12
N GLY A 42 6.77 7.33 -10.80
CA GLY A 42 6.90 5.94 -11.22
C GLY A 42 8.01 5.17 -10.49
N VAL A 43 8.67 5.77 -9.48
CA VAL A 43 9.71 5.09 -8.72
C VAL A 43 9.09 3.92 -7.96
N ILE A 44 9.71 2.75 -8.10
CA ILE A 44 9.29 1.54 -7.40
C ILE A 44 10.01 1.47 -6.06
N LYS A 45 9.25 1.27 -4.98
CA LYS A 45 9.78 1.08 -3.64
C LYS A 45 9.11 -0.08 -2.91
N HIS A 46 9.80 -0.54 -1.90
CA HIS A 46 9.33 -1.54 -0.96
C HIS A 46 8.84 -0.83 0.29
N PHE A 47 7.65 -1.20 0.74
CA PHE A 47 7.06 -0.74 1.99
C PHE A 47 6.68 -1.92 2.86
N ASP A 48 6.75 -1.72 4.16
CA ASP A 48 6.22 -2.65 5.15
C ASP A 48 4.68 -2.60 5.14
N CYS A 49 3.99 -3.69 5.46
CA CYS A 49 2.53 -3.69 5.49
C CYS A 49 1.95 -2.65 6.48
N ASN A 50 2.70 -2.27 7.51
CA ASN A 50 2.27 -1.24 8.47
C ASN A 50 2.33 0.19 7.89
N ASP A 51 3.10 0.40 6.82
CA ASP A 51 3.25 1.71 6.18
C ASP A 51 2.23 1.93 5.05
N VAL A 52 1.43 0.92 4.71
CA VAL A 52 0.56 0.93 3.54
C VAL A 52 -0.90 1.01 3.97
N ILE A 53 -1.59 2.04 3.48
CA ILE A 53 -3.03 2.25 3.73
C ILE A 53 -3.77 2.19 2.40
N LEU A 54 -4.91 1.53 2.33
CA LEU A 54 -5.75 1.58 1.13
C LEU A 54 -6.21 3.01 0.87
N SER A 55 -6.04 3.49 -0.36
CA SER A 55 -6.56 4.79 -0.77
C SER A 55 -8.09 4.81 -0.67
N THR A 56 -8.66 6.00 -0.50
CA THR A 56 -10.12 6.18 -0.49
C THR A 56 -10.72 5.63 -1.78
N ASN A 57 -11.67 4.71 -1.63
CA ASN A 57 -12.38 4.09 -2.74
C ASN A 57 -13.89 4.18 -2.49
N TYR A 58 -14.57 5.04 -3.25
CA TYR A 58 -16.01 5.26 -3.10
C TYR A 58 -16.85 4.07 -3.57
N THR A 59 -16.40 3.33 -4.58
CA THR A 59 -17.12 2.16 -5.09
C THR A 59 -17.22 1.05 -4.04
N TYR A 60 -16.14 0.82 -3.31
CA TYR A 60 -16.07 -0.22 -2.27
C TYR A 60 -16.28 0.32 -0.85
N GLY A 61 -16.52 1.62 -0.68
CA GLY A 61 -16.71 2.25 0.62
C GLY A 61 -15.46 2.22 1.53
N LEU A 62 -14.25 2.20 0.96
CA LEU A 62 -13.00 2.12 1.71
C LEU A 62 -12.46 3.50 2.07
N ASN A 63 -11.97 3.65 3.30
CA ASN A 63 -11.30 4.86 3.81
C ASN A 63 -12.12 6.15 3.56
N LEU A 64 -13.45 6.07 3.72
CA LEU A 64 -14.38 7.19 3.56
C LEU A 64 -14.36 8.15 4.77
N MET A 65 -14.21 7.57 5.95
CA MET A 65 -13.88 8.29 7.17
C MET A 65 -12.37 8.40 7.18
N LYS A 66 -11.82 9.46 6.57
CA LYS A 66 -10.35 9.64 6.50
C LYS A 66 -9.75 9.29 7.85
N ASN A 67 -8.78 8.38 7.88
CA ASN A 67 -7.98 8.12 9.07
C ASN A 67 -7.28 9.43 9.46
N ASN A 68 -7.91 10.23 10.31
CA ASN A 68 -7.27 11.30 11.05
C ASN A 68 -6.43 10.64 12.14
N ASN A 69 -5.37 9.92 11.76
CA ASN A 69 -4.38 9.50 12.74
C ASN A 69 -3.74 10.79 13.28
N PRO A 70 -3.90 11.12 14.59
CA PRO A 70 -3.08 12.14 15.18
C PRO A 70 -1.64 11.63 15.09
N ILE A 71 -0.74 12.50 14.63
CA ILE A 71 0.69 12.28 14.78
C ILE A 71 0.94 12.29 16.29
N ILE A 72 1.07 11.11 16.90
CA ILE A 72 1.58 10.92 18.27
C ILE A 72 3.06 10.60 18.20
#